data_AF-A0A9P0HDT1-F1
#
_entry.id   AF-A0A9P0HDT1-F1
#
_cell.length_a   1.000
_cell.length_b   1.000
_cell.length_c   1.000
_cell.angle_alpha   90.00
_cell.angle_beta   90.00
_cell.angle_gamma   90.00
#
_symmetry.space_group_name_H-M   'P 1'
#
loop_
_entity.id
_entity.type
_entity.pdbx_description
1 polymer ?
#
loop_
_entity_poly.entity_id
_entity_poly.type
_entity_poly.pdbx_seq_one_letter_code
_entity_poly.pdbx_strand_id
1 'polypeptide(L)'
;MVDANTRGVLELLKRSGNDTCADCGAKGPEWASYNIGIFLCTRCAGIHRGMGTHISKIKHIRLDRWEDSQVQRMREIGNLVAKAKYEKRVPPCYRIPTDGDHDSLLEEWICAKYLREEFSRPERQAFMTGHMEGFLMKRGKEDPKYYPRKFMLSEVDDTLKYYVDEKKDPKAVMKVSEINVSFSPVKMEKKNSFQISYLKDGTTRHIYVYHDDPQTIVNWYNAIRCTKLHRLQIAFPTASQAELVNLLTKDFAHEGWLWKTGPRPTDAYKKRWFTLDRRKLMYHEEPLLLNIKA
;
A
#
# COMPACT_ATOMS: atom_id res chain seq x y z
N MET A 1 -18.19 38.73 2.23
CA MET A 1 -17.18 38.91 3.29
C MET A 1 -16.99 37.56 3.97
N VAL A 2 -15.76 37.05 4.08
CA VAL A 2 -15.51 35.76 4.75
C VAL A 2 -15.82 35.92 6.24
N ASP A 3 -16.67 35.06 6.80
CA ASP A 3 -17.06 35.14 8.20
C ASP A 3 -15.87 34.89 9.15
N ALA A 4 -16.00 35.30 10.42
CA ALA A 4 -14.90 35.25 11.38
C ALA A 4 -14.38 33.81 11.61
N ASN A 5 -15.25 32.81 11.59
CA ASN A 5 -14.88 31.42 11.83
C ASN A 5 -14.14 30.82 10.64
N THR A 6 -14.60 31.11 9.42
CA THR A 6 -13.87 30.72 8.22
C THR A 6 -12.47 31.35 8.19
N ARG A 7 -12.33 32.63 8.59
CA ARG A 7 -10.99 33.25 8.78
C ARG A 7 -10.17 32.52 9.84
N GLY A 8 -10.79 32.15 10.96
CA GLY A 8 -10.15 31.39 12.04
C GLY A 8 -9.57 30.06 11.54
N VAL A 9 -10.32 29.28 10.77
CA VAL A 9 -9.83 28.01 10.20
C VAL A 9 -8.72 28.24 9.16
N LEU A 10 -8.83 29.28 8.33
CA LEU A 10 -7.78 29.63 7.36
C LEU A 10 -6.45 30.02 8.04
N GLU A 11 -6.50 30.68 9.20
CA GLU A 11 -5.28 30.94 9.98
C GLU A 11 -4.66 29.65 10.53
N LEU A 12 -5.46 28.62 10.84
CA LEU A 12 -4.94 27.33 11.32
C LEU A 12 -4.15 26.58 10.24
N LEU A 13 -4.42 26.80 8.95
CA LEU A 13 -3.64 26.23 7.84
C LEU A 13 -2.18 26.73 7.81
N LYS A 14 -1.91 27.89 8.40
CA LYS A 14 -0.55 28.45 8.49
C LYS A 14 0.30 27.79 9.59
N ARG A 15 -0.31 26.98 10.45
CA ARG A 15 0.42 26.22 11.48
C ARG A 15 1.16 25.06 10.84
N SER A 16 2.35 24.78 11.35
CA SER A 16 3.19 23.67 10.87
C SER A 16 2.41 22.34 10.83
N GLY A 17 2.48 21.64 9.70
CA GLY A 17 1.84 20.35 9.48
C GLY A 17 0.40 20.44 8.97
N ASN A 18 -0.28 21.58 9.14
CA ASN A 18 -1.64 21.79 8.62
C ASN A 18 -1.65 22.24 7.15
N ASP A 19 -0.49 22.60 6.61
CA ASP A 19 -0.27 23.00 5.21
C ASP A 19 -0.20 21.81 4.23
N THR A 20 -0.22 20.59 4.78
CA THR A 20 -0.27 19.33 4.03
C THR A 20 -1.43 18.46 4.53
N CYS A 21 -1.94 17.60 3.65
CA CYS A 21 -2.97 16.61 3.95
C CYS A 21 -2.48 15.64 5.04
N ALA A 22 -3.29 15.43 6.07
CA ALA A 22 -2.97 14.56 7.20
C ALA A 22 -2.76 13.08 6.83
N ASP A 23 -3.20 12.64 5.66
CA ASP A 23 -3.19 11.21 5.29
C ASP A 23 -2.23 10.86 4.16
N CYS A 24 -2.11 11.71 3.12
CA CYS A 24 -1.23 11.45 1.98
C CYS A 24 -0.10 12.47 1.79
N GLY A 25 -0.05 13.54 2.60
CA GLY A 25 0.96 14.59 2.49
C GLY A 25 0.78 15.57 1.33
N ALA A 26 -0.28 15.45 0.51
CA ALA A 26 -0.58 16.40 -0.56
C ALA A 26 -0.65 17.84 -0.02
N LYS A 27 -0.01 18.80 -0.71
CA LYS A 27 0.03 20.21 -0.29
C LYS A 27 -1.32 20.89 -0.46
N GLY A 28 -1.56 21.93 0.35
CA GLY A 28 -2.73 22.81 0.21
C GLY A 28 -4.06 22.12 0.46
N PRO A 29 -4.30 21.54 1.65
CA PRO A 29 -5.58 20.92 1.96
C PRO A 29 -6.71 21.97 1.93
N GLU A 30 -7.82 21.60 1.28
CA GLU A 30 -9.01 22.45 1.12
C GLU A 30 -10.20 21.97 1.96
N TRP A 31 -10.05 20.79 2.57
CA TRP A 31 -11.08 20.12 3.35
C TRP A 31 -10.58 19.87 4.76
N ALA A 32 -11.51 19.63 5.68
CA ALA A 32 -11.20 19.25 7.04
C ALA A 32 -12.21 18.23 7.58
N SER A 33 -11.72 17.30 8.39
CA SER A 33 -12.58 16.51 9.28
C SER A 33 -12.67 17.22 10.61
N TYR A 34 -13.81 17.87 10.89
CA TYR A 34 -13.92 18.78 12.03
C TYR A 34 -14.14 18.06 13.36
N ASN A 35 -14.65 16.83 13.35
CA ASN A 35 -14.78 16.02 14.57
C ASN A 35 -13.44 15.35 14.95
N ILE A 36 -12.68 14.87 13.96
CA ILE A 36 -11.34 14.33 14.18
C ILE A 36 -10.35 15.45 14.48
N GLY A 37 -10.44 16.57 13.75
CA GLY A 37 -9.59 17.75 13.91
C GLY A 37 -8.42 17.83 12.93
N ILE A 38 -8.59 17.36 11.68
CA ILE A 38 -7.51 17.24 10.68
C ILE A 38 -7.85 17.94 9.36
N PHE A 39 -6.82 18.37 8.63
CA PHE A 39 -6.89 18.98 7.31
C PHE A 39 -6.55 17.97 6.22
N LEU A 40 -7.33 17.99 5.14
CA LEU A 40 -7.37 16.95 4.11
C LEU A 40 -7.38 17.55 2.71
N CYS A 41 -6.76 16.87 1.76
CA CYS A 41 -6.96 17.14 0.34
C CYS A 41 -8.33 16.58 -0.12
N THR A 42 -8.77 16.96 -1.32
CA THR A 42 -10.04 16.52 -1.91
C THR A 42 -10.17 15.00 -2.00
N ARG A 43 -9.08 14.31 -2.36
CA ARG A 43 -9.04 12.85 -2.49
C ARG A 43 -9.27 12.15 -1.14
N CYS A 44 -8.51 12.51 -0.10
CA CYS A 44 -8.68 11.95 1.24
C CYS A 44 -10.04 12.32 1.86
N ALA A 45 -10.52 13.54 1.62
CA ALA A 45 -11.86 13.96 2.05
C ALA A 45 -12.97 13.07 1.45
N GLY A 46 -12.82 12.63 0.19
CA GLY A 46 -13.71 11.65 -0.43
C GLY A 46 -13.75 10.31 0.31
N ILE A 47 -12.58 9.77 0.67
CA ILE A 47 -12.47 8.51 1.42
C ILE A 47 -13.09 8.67 2.82
N HIS A 48 -12.83 9.78 3.50
CA HIS A 48 -13.42 10.07 4.81
C HIS A 48 -14.95 10.13 4.79
N ARG A 49 -15.58 10.59 3.69
CA ARG A 49 -17.04 10.51 3.53
C ARG A 49 -17.54 9.07 3.47
N GLY A 50 -16.79 8.19 2.80
CA GLY A 50 -17.09 6.77 2.69
C GLY A 50 -17.11 6.03 4.03
N MET A 51 -16.31 6.46 5.01
CA MET A 51 -16.32 5.87 6.36
C MET A 51 -17.60 6.18 7.17
N GLY A 52 -18.39 7.16 6.75
CA GLY A 52 -19.61 7.58 7.42
C GLY A 52 -19.42 8.61 8.55
N THR A 53 -20.49 9.36 8.82
CA THR A 53 -20.50 10.54 9.72
C THR A 53 -20.31 10.22 11.19
N HIS A 54 -20.48 8.96 11.58
CA HIS A 54 -20.18 8.46 12.93
C HIS A 54 -18.67 8.34 13.18
N ILE A 55 -17.86 8.27 12.11
CA ILE A 55 -16.39 8.25 12.17
C ILE A 55 -15.80 9.61 11.83
N SER A 56 -16.16 10.15 10.66
CA SER A 56 -15.58 11.40 10.15
C SER A 56 -16.63 12.33 9.55
N LYS A 57 -16.60 13.60 9.95
CA LYS A 57 -17.50 14.64 9.48
C LYS A 57 -16.70 15.70 8.73
N ILE A 58 -16.95 15.82 7.43
CA ILE A 58 -16.14 16.61 6.50
C ILE A 58 -16.79 17.96 6.19
N LYS A 59 -15.97 19.01 6.12
CA LYS A 59 -16.35 20.35 5.61
C LYS A 59 -15.28 20.88 4.65
N HIS A 60 -15.70 21.61 3.63
CA HIS A 60 -14.83 22.45 2.81
C HIS A 60 -14.44 23.67 3.62
N ILE A 61 -13.14 23.96 3.72
CA ILE A 61 -12.61 25.01 4.60
C ILE A 61 -13.20 26.38 4.26
N ARG A 62 -13.33 26.69 2.97
CA ARG A 62 -13.78 28.02 2.49
C ARG A 62 -15.27 28.14 2.16
N LEU A 63 -15.95 27.01 1.91
CA LEU A 63 -17.29 27.02 1.30
C LEU A 63 -18.38 26.66 2.32
N ASP A 64 -18.04 25.89 3.35
CA ASP A 64 -18.99 25.53 4.40
C ASP A 64 -18.94 26.51 5.56
N ARG A 65 -20.08 26.67 6.24
CA ARG A 65 -20.17 27.47 7.47
C ARG A 65 -19.54 26.73 8.65
N TRP A 66 -18.83 27.47 9.49
CA TRP A 66 -18.13 26.95 10.66
C TRP A 66 -18.75 27.47 11.96
N GLU A 67 -18.96 26.58 12.91
CA GLU A 67 -19.35 26.91 14.28
C GLU A 67 -18.11 27.12 15.16
N ASP A 68 -18.23 27.92 16.21
CA ASP A 68 -17.13 28.23 17.13
C ASP A 68 -16.51 26.96 17.73
N SER A 69 -17.35 25.99 18.11
CA SER A 69 -16.94 24.69 18.65
C SER A 69 -16.09 23.89 17.66
N GLN A 70 -16.39 23.99 16.36
CA GLN A 70 -15.67 23.29 15.29
C GLN A 70 -14.31 23.96 15.05
N VAL A 71 -14.27 25.29 15.02
CA VAL A 71 -12.99 26.04 14.91
C VAL A 71 -12.10 25.75 16.12
N GLN A 72 -12.67 25.71 17.32
CA GLN A 72 -11.95 25.38 18.54
C GLN A 72 -11.39 23.96 18.50
N ARG A 73 -12.18 22.97 18.04
CA ARG A 73 -11.70 21.60 17.85
C ARG A 73 -10.53 21.51 16.87
N MET A 74 -10.61 22.21 15.73
CA MET A 74 -9.52 22.28 14.76
C MET A 74 -8.26 22.94 15.35
N ARG A 75 -8.44 23.92 16.25
CA ARG A 75 -7.35 24.63 16.94
C ARG A 75 -6.63 23.76 17.97
N GLU A 76 -7.37 22.92 18.69
CA GLU A 76 -6.86 22.02 19.73
C GLU A 76 -6.13 20.81 19.16
N ILE A 77 -6.62 20.25 18.05
CA ILE A 77 -6.06 19.06 17.44
C ILE A 77 -5.08 19.46 16.33
N GLY A 78 -5.55 19.73 15.12
CA GLY A 78 -4.69 19.88 13.96
C GLY A 78 -3.91 18.60 13.63
N ASN A 79 -3.16 18.64 12.53
CA ASN A 79 -2.56 17.45 11.95
C ASN A 79 -1.48 16.83 12.83
N LEU A 80 -0.66 17.64 13.49
CA LEU A 80 0.44 17.12 14.32
C LEU A 80 -0.06 16.39 15.57
N VAL A 81 -1.08 16.92 16.27
CA VAL A 81 -1.67 16.24 17.43
C VAL A 81 -2.41 14.99 17.00
N ALA A 82 -3.15 15.06 15.88
CA ALA A 82 -3.80 13.88 15.32
C ALA A 82 -2.78 12.79 14.94
N LYS A 83 -1.65 13.16 14.32
CA LYS A 83 -0.55 12.24 14.00
C LYS A 83 0.00 11.57 15.27
N ALA A 84 0.25 12.34 16.32
CA ALA A 84 0.74 11.81 17.60
C ALA A 84 -0.22 10.79 18.25
N LYS A 85 -1.52 10.88 17.98
CA LYS A 85 -2.53 9.91 18.42
C LYS A 85 -2.66 8.75 17.45
N TYR A 86 -3.08 9.02 16.21
CA TYR A 86 -3.50 8.04 15.22
C TYR A 86 -2.35 7.35 14.50
N GLU A 87 -1.12 7.85 14.62
CA GLU A 87 0.08 7.24 14.04
C GLU A 87 1.12 6.88 15.13
N LYS A 88 0.69 6.82 16.40
CA LYS A 88 1.57 6.61 17.55
C LYS A 88 2.44 5.35 17.43
N ARG A 89 1.89 4.27 16.87
CA ARG A 89 2.53 2.95 16.80
C ARG A 89 2.47 2.37 15.39
N VAL A 90 2.77 3.19 14.38
CA VAL A 90 2.93 2.70 13.01
C VAL A 90 4.23 1.89 12.93
N PRO A 91 4.18 0.60 12.58
CA PRO A 91 5.39 -0.21 12.46
C PRO A 91 6.29 0.30 11.34
N PRO A 92 7.63 0.26 11.48
CA PRO A 92 8.55 0.70 10.44
C PRO A 92 8.39 -0.02 9.09
N CYS A 93 7.89 -1.25 9.13
CA CYS A 93 7.57 -2.04 7.93
C CYS A 93 6.29 -1.55 7.22
N TYR A 94 5.38 -0.83 7.88
CA TYR A 94 4.13 -0.41 7.27
C TYR A 94 4.37 0.60 6.14
N ARG A 95 3.74 0.42 4.98
CA ARG A 95 3.83 1.40 3.89
C ARG A 95 2.84 2.55 4.13
N ILE A 96 3.37 3.72 4.48
CA ILE A 96 2.59 4.95 4.54
C ILE A 96 2.40 5.47 3.10
N PRO A 97 1.15 5.67 2.64
CA PRO A 97 0.90 6.17 1.29
C PRO A 97 1.23 7.65 1.14
N THR A 98 1.59 8.01 -0.08
CA THR A 98 1.81 9.36 -0.60
C THR A 98 0.67 9.77 -1.52
N ASP A 99 0.68 11.00 -2.02
CA ASP A 99 -0.34 11.51 -2.93
C ASP A 99 -0.39 10.78 -4.28
N GLY A 100 0.73 10.23 -4.74
CA GLY A 100 0.85 9.41 -5.95
C GLY A 100 0.48 7.93 -5.80
N ASP A 101 0.26 7.43 -4.57
CA ASP A 101 -0.09 6.03 -4.34
C ASP A 101 -1.54 5.71 -4.73
N HIS A 102 -1.82 4.44 -5.04
CA HIS A 102 -3.14 3.96 -5.45
C HIS A 102 -4.23 4.14 -4.37
N ASP A 103 -5.50 4.27 -4.81
CA ASP A 103 -6.64 4.50 -3.92
C ASP A 103 -6.81 3.44 -2.84
N SER A 104 -6.60 2.15 -3.15
CA SER A 104 -6.73 1.09 -2.14
C SER A 104 -5.73 1.22 -0.99
N LEU A 105 -4.49 1.63 -1.28
CA LEU A 105 -3.49 1.86 -0.24
C LEU A 105 -3.85 3.06 0.63
N LEU A 106 -4.34 4.13 0.00
CA LEU A 106 -4.76 5.33 0.71
C LEU A 106 -6.02 5.09 1.56
N GLU A 107 -7.00 4.39 1.00
CA GLU A 107 -8.24 4.01 1.66
C GLU A 107 -7.95 3.16 2.91
N GLU A 108 -7.11 2.13 2.77
CA GLU A 108 -6.76 1.29 3.92
C GLU A 108 -5.92 1.99 4.96
N TRP A 109 -5.05 2.93 4.58
CA TRP A 109 -4.34 3.76 5.54
C TRP A 109 -5.29 4.62 6.38
N ILE A 110 -6.27 5.26 5.74
CA ILE A 110 -7.27 6.10 6.40
C ILE A 110 -8.16 5.24 7.31
N CYS A 111 -8.63 4.09 6.83
CA CYS A 111 -9.41 3.16 7.62
C CYS A 111 -8.62 2.58 8.80
N ALA A 112 -7.35 2.22 8.62
CA ALA A 112 -6.47 1.74 9.70
C ALA A 112 -6.28 2.80 10.79
N LYS A 113 -6.13 4.07 10.41
CA LYS A 113 -5.97 5.19 11.35
C LYS A 113 -7.25 5.48 12.14
N TYR A 114 -8.37 5.70 11.47
CA TYR A 114 -9.53 6.34 12.09
C TYR A 114 -10.72 5.42 12.35
N LEU A 115 -10.93 4.42 11.50
CA LEU A 115 -12.02 3.45 11.66
C LEU A 115 -11.59 2.33 12.62
N ARG A 116 -10.41 1.77 12.38
CA ARG A 116 -9.91 0.59 13.12
C ARG A 116 -8.93 0.97 14.22
N GLU A 117 -8.37 2.18 14.20
CA GLU A 117 -7.43 2.69 15.19
C GLU A 117 -6.22 1.76 15.45
N GLU A 118 -5.72 1.09 14.41
CA GLU A 118 -4.70 0.03 14.49
C GLU A 118 -3.39 0.52 15.12
N PHE A 119 -3.02 1.78 14.89
CA PHE A 119 -1.79 2.36 15.43
C PHE A 119 -2.01 3.02 16.81
N SER A 120 -3.26 3.11 17.26
CA SER A 120 -3.61 3.45 18.64
C SER A 120 -3.90 2.21 19.49
N ARG A 121 -4.05 1.02 18.90
CA ARG A 121 -4.41 -0.25 19.55
C ARG A 121 -3.65 -1.42 18.90
N PRO A 122 -2.46 -1.79 19.38
CA PRO A 122 -1.55 -2.74 18.72
C PRO A 122 -2.15 -4.13 18.54
N GLU A 123 -3.07 -4.53 19.43
CA GLU A 123 -3.80 -5.78 19.33
C GLU A 123 -4.64 -5.90 18.04
N ARG A 124 -4.85 -4.79 17.32
CA ARG A 124 -5.55 -4.75 16.03
C ARG A 124 -4.62 -4.86 14.82
N GLN A 125 -3.30 -4.94 15.02
CA GLN A 125 -2.32 -5.04 13.94
C GLN A 125 -2.12 -6.51 13.50
N ALA A 126 -3.13 -7.09 12.85
CA ALA A 126 -3.14 -8.51 12.47
C ALA A 126 -1.95 -8.92 11.58
N PHE A 127 -1.37 -8.00 10.81
CA PHE A 127 -0.21 -8.24 9.95
C PHE A 127 1.13 -8.37 10.71
N MET A 128 1.15 -8.15 12.04
CA MET A 128 2.36 -8.19 12.87
C MET A 128 2.57 -9.52 13.62
N THR A 129 1.71 -10.51 13.42
CA THR A 129 1.72 -11.79 14.17
C THR A 129 2.89 -12.72 13.82
N GLY A 130 3.63 -12.44 12.73
CA GLY A 130 4.65 -13.35 12.17
C GLY A 130 4.07 -14.58 11.47
N HIS A 131 2.75 -14.74 11.46
CA HIS A 131 2.04 -15.82 10.78
C HIS A 131 0.71 -15.32 10.23
N MET A 132 0.45 -15.55 8.95
CA MET A 132 -0.80 -15.17 8.31
C MET A 132 -1.22 -16.26 7.34
N GLU A 133 -2.47 -16.71 7.42
CA GLU A 133 -3.06 -17.61 6.44
C GLU A 133 -4.42 -17.11 5.97
N GLY A 134 -4.82 -17.52 4.77
CA GLY A 134 -6.07 -17.09 4.18
C GLY A 134 -6.11 -17.34 2.69
N PHE A 135 -7.28 -17.12 2.09
CA PHE A 135 -7.46 -17.31 0.66
C PHE A 135 -7.18 -16.03 -0.11
N LEU A 136 -6.47 -16.17 -1.23
CA LEU A 136 -6.34 -15.13 -2.24
C LEU A 136 -6.79 -15.68 -3.58
N MET A 137 -7.43 -14.82 -4.38
CA MET A 137 -7.81 -15.16 -5.75
C MET A 137 -6.56 -15.08 -6.62
N LYS A 138 -6.02 -16.24 -7.00
CA LYS A 138 -4.78 -16.36 -7.77
C LYS A 138 -5.07 -16.64 -9.23
N ARG A 139 -4.42 -15.91 -10.14
CA ARG A 139 -4.51 -16.16 -11.60
C ARG A 139 -4.02 -17.57 -11.95
N GLY A 140 -4.76 -18.24 -12.83
CA GLY A 140 -4.42 -19.51 -13.46
C GLY A 140 -3.11 -19.43 -14.23
N LYS A 141 -2.46 -20.58 -14.46
CA LYS A 141 -1.18 -20.62 -15.18
C LYS A 141 -1.36 -20.52 -16.69
N GLU A 142 -2.35 -21.24 -17.18
CA GLU A 142 -2.60 -21.48 -18.60
C GLU A 142 -3.87 -20.75 -19.07
N ASP A 143 -4.54 -20.06 -18.15
CA ASP A 143 -5.81 -19.42 -18.39
C ASP A 143 -5.91 -18.08 -17.62
N PRO A 144 -6.75 -17.15 -18.10
CA PRO A 144 -6.87 -15.83 -17.48
C PRO A 144 -7.77 -15.79 -16.24
N LYS A 145 -8.37 -16.91 -15.82
CA LYS A 145 -9.28 -16.95 -14.67
C LYS A 145 -8.50 -16.91 -13.37
N TYR A 146 -9.22 -16.62 -12.29
CA TYR A 146 -8.68 -16.60 -10.95
C TYR A 146 -9.34 -17.68 -10.11
N TYR A 147 -8.56 -18.30 -9.24
CA TYR A 147 -9.03 -19.39 -8.39
C TYR A 147 -8.62 -19.12 -6.94
N PRO A 148 -9.46 -19.48 -5.96
CA PRO A 148 -9.10 -19.36 -4.56
C PRO A 148 -7.94 -20.31 -4.25
N ARG A 149 -6.88 -19.78 -3.65
CA ARG A 149 -5.73 -20.55 -3.17
C ARG A 149 -5.45 -20.13 -1.75
N LYS A 150 -5.24 -21.10 -0.86
CA LYS A 150 -4.79 -20.81 0.50
C LYS A 150 -3.33 -20.40 0.46
N PHE A 151 -3.02 -19.22 0.94
CA PHE A 151 -1.66 -18.75 1.19
C PHE A 151 -1.36 -18.87 2.67
N MET A 152 -0.08 -19.09 2.99
CA MET A 152 0.42 -19.16 4.35
C MET A 152 1.80 -18.49 4.41
N LEU A 153 1.90 -17.46 5.23
CA LEU A 153 3.13 -16.76 5.60
C LEU A 153 3.62 -17.30 6.94
N SER A 154 4.91 -17.61 7.03
CA SER A 154 5.59 -17.98 8.27
C SER A 154 6.90 -17.20 8.35
N GLU A 155 6.99 -16.30 9.33
CA GLU A 155 8.20 -15.52 9.60
C GLU A 155 9.32 -16.42 10.13
N VAL A 156 8.99 -17.38 10.99
CA VAL A 156 9.94 -18.34 11.57
C VAL A 156 10.64 -19.13 10.47
N ASP A 157 9.87 -19.59 9.48
CA ASP A 157 10.40 -20.40 8.39
C ASP A 157 10.93 -19.55 7.21
N ASP A 158 10.78 -18.23 7.24
CA ASP A 158 11.00 -17.33 6.10
C ASP A 158 10.24 -17.76 4.84
N THR A 159 9.00 -18.22 4.97
CA THR A 159 8.25 -18.77 3.82
C THR A 159 6.91 -18.10 3.56
N LEU A 160 6.61 -17.91 2.28
CA LEU A 160 5.27 -17.70 1.74
C LEU A 160 4.93 -18.90 0.86
N LYS A 161 3.96 -19.68 1.30
CA LYS A 161 3.51 -20.91 0.63
C LYS A 161 2.12 -20.69 0.07
N TYR A 162 1.76 -21.44 -0.97
CA TYR A 162 0.37 -21.57 -1.36
C TYR A 162 -0.02 -23.00 -1.74
N TYR A 163 -1.28 -23.31 -1.48
CA TYR A 163 -1.87 -24.62 -1.66
C TYR A 163 -2.94 -24.56 -2.75
N VAL A 164 -2.95 -25.59 -3.60
CA VAL A 164 -4.07 -25.86 -4.52
C VAL A 164 -5.10 -26.75 -3.83
N ASP A 165 -4.62 -27.67 -3.00
CA ASP A 165 -5.36 -28.56 -2.13
C ASP A 165 -4.65 -28.56 -0.78
N GLU A 166 -5.36 -28.21 0.30
CA GLU A 166 -4.79 -28.08 1.65
C GLU A 166 -4.32 -29.43 2.22
N LYS A 167 -4.82 -30.54 1.68
CA LYS A 167 -4.43 -31.89 2.11
C LYS A 167 -3.11 -32.37 1.50
N LYS A 168 -2.53 -31.58 0.58
CA LYS A 168 -1.31 -31.91 -0.16
C LYS A 168 -0.20 -30.95 0.19
N ASP A 169 1.01 -31.31 -0.23
CA ASP A 169 2.16 -30.41 -0.15
C ASP A 169 1.91 -29.08 -0.86
N PRO A 170 2.52 -27.99 -0.37
CA PRO A 170 2.38 -26.67 -0.97
C PRO A 170 2.82 -26.71 -2.44
N LYS A 171 2.01 -26.10 -3.32
CA LYS A 171 2.30 -26.06 -4.75
C LYS A 171 3.54 -25.22 -5.06
N ALA A 172 3.81 -24.21 -4.24
CA ALA A 172 5.07 -23.50 -4.22
C ALA A 172 5.41 -23.04 -2.80
N VAL A 173 6.72 -23.01 -2.52
CA VAL A 173 7.31 -22.45 -1.32
C VAL A 173 8.26 -21.35 -1.79
N MET A 174 8.02 -20.11 -1.37
CA MET A 174 8.84 -18.95 -1.73
C MET A 174 9.48 -18.40 -0.46
N LYS A 175 10.77 -18.04 -0.53
CA LYS A 175 11.42 -17.36 0.59
C LYS A 175 11.00 -15.90 0.66
N VAL A 176 10.49 -15.46 1.79
CA VAL A 176 9.93 -14.11 1.95
C VAL A 176 11.04 -13.06 1.80
N SER A 177 12.23 -13.34 2.29
CA SER A 177 13.44 -12.55 2.08
C SER A 177 13.76 -12.30 0.60
N GLU A 178 13.47 -13.26 -0.29
CA GLU A 178 13.87 -13.24 -1.71
C GLU A 178 12.77 -12.79 -2.69
N ILE A 179 11.52 -12.58 -2.25
CA ILE A 179 10.43 -12.12 -3.14
C ILE A 179 10.34 -10.59 -3.26
N ASN A 180 9.73 -10.06 -4.32
CA ASN A 180 9.19 -8.70 -4.35
C ASN A 180 7.66 -8.75 -4.44
N VAL A 181 6.97 -7.80 -3.82
CA VAL A 181 5.51 -7.64 -3.93
C VAL A 181 5.22 -6.21 -4.36
N SER A 182 4.44 -6.07 -5.42
CA SER A 182 4.09 -4.77 -5.99
C SER A 182 2.59 -4.72 -6.26
N PHE A 183 1.93 -3.63 -5.86
CA PHE A 183 0.54 -3.41 -6.23
C PHE A 183 0.44 -3.30 -7.75
N SER A 184 -0.63 -3.88 -8.32
CA SER A 184 -0.79 -3.96 -9.78
C SER A 184 -2.23 -3.76 -10.25
N PRO A 185 -2.99 -2.80 -9.68
CA PRO A 185 -4.42 -2.69 -9.93
C PRO A 185 -4.79 -2.41 -11.39
N VAL A 186 -3.98 -1.58 -12.07
CA VAL A 186 -4.16 -1.24 -13.48
C VAL A 186 -3.83 -2.44 -14.37
N LYS A 187 -2.65 -3.05 -14.14
CA LYS A 187 -2.17 -4.19 -14.94
C LYS A 187 -3.10 -5.41 -14.85
N MET A 188 -3.67 -5.64 -13.67
CA MET A 188 -4.52 -6.80 -13.41
C MET A 188 -6.03 -6.52 -13.59
N GLU A 189 -6.41 -5.25 -13.77
CA GLU A 189 -7.82 -4.80 -13.77
C GLU A 189 -8.58 -5.25 -12.52
N LYS A 190 -7.91 -5.19 -11.37
CA LYS A 190 -8.43 -5.59 -10.05
C LYS A 190 -7.99 -4.57 -9.02
N LYS A 191 -8.94 -3.81 -8.44
CA LYS A 191 -8.67 -2.71 -7.49
C LYS A 191 -7.70 -3.11 -6.38
N ASN A 192 -7.89 -4.29 -5.80
CA ASN A 192 -7.17 -4.79 -4.63
C ASN A 192 -6.24 -5.95 -5.01
N SER A 193 -5.22 -5.65 -5.81
CA SER A 193 -4.34 -6.66 -6.37
C SER A 193 -2.86 -6.32 -6.29
N PHE A 194 -2.04 -7.37 -6.18
CA PHE A 194 -0.59 -7.26 -6.27
C PHE A 194 -0.01 -8.45 -7.03
N GLN A 195 1.18 -8.23 -7.56
CA GLN A 195 2.04 -9.25 -8.13
C GLN A 195 3.13 -9.64 -7.13
N ILE A 196 3.34 -10.94 -6.93
CA ILE A 196 4.49 -11.50 -6.22
C ILE A 196 5.50 -11.96 -7.26
N SER A 197 6.72 -11.46 -7.16
CA SER A 197 7.83 -11.78 -8.05
C SER A 197 8.91 -12.53 -7.29
N TYR A 198 9.39 -13.64 -7.81
CA TYR A 198 10.44 -14.44 -7.18
C TYR A 198 11.30 -15.14 -8.21
N LEU A 199 12.55 -15.44 -7.86
CA LEU A 199 13.44 -16.20 -8.72
C LEU A 199 13.19 -17.69 -8.54
N LYS A 200 13.10 -18.43 -9.64
CA LYS A 200 13.05 -19.88 -9.65
C LYS A 200 13.82 -20.41 -10.86
N ASP A 201 14.80 -21.26 -10.62
CA ASP A 201 15.64 -21.88 -11.67
C ASP A 201 16.27 -20.84 -12.61
N GLY A 202 16.77 -19.72 -12.04
CA GLY A 202 17.36 -18.60 -12.79
C GLY A 202 16.36 -17.70 -13.53
N THR A 203 15.06 -18.01 -13.51
CA THR A 203 13.99 -17.25 -14.17
C THR A 203 13.14 -16.48 -13.17
N THR A 204 12.72 -15.25 -13.49
CA THR A 204 11.72 -14.57 -12.66
C THR A 204 10.35 -15.20 -12.92
N ARG A 205 9.64 -15.53 -11.85
CA ARG A 205 8.24 -15.93 -11.91
C ARG A 205 7.36 -14.89 -11.27
N HIS A 206 6.18 -14.73 -11.83
CA HIS A 206 5.14 -13.87 -11.28
C HIS A 206 3.95 -14.69 -10.81
N ILE A 207 3.36 -14.25 -9.71
CA ILE A 207 2.07 -14.69 -9.21
C ILE A 207 1.19 -13.45 -9.07
N TYR A 208 0.07 -13.43 -9.79
CA TYR A 208 -0.90 -12.36 -9.74
C TYR A 208 -2.05 -12.77 -8.82
N VAL A 209 -2.30 -11.98 -7.78
CA VAL A 209 -3.37 -12.23 -6.80
C VAL A 209 -4.20 -10.98 -6.52
N TYR A 210 -5.45 -11.19 -6.18
CA TYR A 210 -6.31 -10.15 -5.63
C TYR A 210 -7.17 -10.69 -4.48
N HIS A 211 -7.81 -9.77 -3.78
CA HIS A 211 -8.88 -10.08 -2.84
C HIS A 211 -9.96 -9.00 -2.96
N ASP A 212 -11.25 -9.33 -2.79
CA ASP A 212 -12.31 -8.33 -2.93
C ASP A 212 -12.30 -7.34 -1.75
N ASP A 213 -11.99 -7.82 -0.55
CA ASP A 213 -11.75 -6.97 0.62
C ASP A 213 -10.36 -6.29 0.57
N PRO A 214 -10.30 -4.94 0.59
CA PRO A 214 -9.05 -4.17 0.57
C PRO A 214 -8.19 -4.37 1.83
N GLN A 215 -8.81 -4.56 3.00
CA GLN A 215 -8.05 -4.76 4.23
C GLN A 215 -7.20 -6.04 4.15
N THR A 216 -7.78 -7.13 3.64
CA THR A 216 -7.08 -8.40 3.45
C THR A 216 -5.86 -8.24 2.56
N ILE A 217 -5.97 -7.59 1.39
CA ILE A 217 -4.83 -7.47 0.47
C ILE A 217 -3.71 -6.60 1.05
N VAL A 218 -4.06 -5.53 1.77
CA VAL A 218 -3.09 -4.63 2.40
C VAL A 218 -2.44 -5.29 3.62
N ASN A 219 -3.18 -6.09 4.40
CA ASN A 219 -2.63 -6.90 5.49
C ASN A 219 -1.60 -7.91 4.98
N TRP A 220 -1.88 -8.62 3.89
CA TRP A 220 -0.90 -9.53 3.27
C TRP A 220 0.36 -8.79 2.83
N TYR A 221 0.22 -7.63 2.19
CA TYR A 221 1.34 -6.81 1.77
C TYR A 221 2.21 -6.36 2.95
N ASN A 222 1.58 -5.85 4.03
CA ASN A 222 2.30 -5.40 5.21
C ASN A 222 2.91 -6.57 6.01
N ALA A 223 2.23 -7.72 6.11
CA ALA A 223 2.77 -8.89 6.80
C ALA A 223 4.06 -9.40 6.13
N ILE A 224 4.07 -9.45 4.80
CA ILE A 224 5.27 -9.77 4.01
C ILE A 224 6.38 -8.75 4.25
N ARG A 225 6.06 -7.46 4.32
CA ARG A 225 7.03 -6.39 4.62
C ARG A 225 7.60 -6.51 6.03
N CYS A 226 6.79 -6.83 7.03
CA CYS A 226 7.24 -6.97 8.40
C CYS A 226 8.11 -8.22 8.58
N THR A 227 7.71 -9.34 7.96
CA THR A 227 8.56 -10.55 7.90
C THR A 227 9.91 -10.23 7.25
N LYS A 228 9.91 -9.56 6.10
CA LYS A 228 11.17 -9.13 5.43
C LYS A 228 12.03 -8.24 6.31
N LEU A 229 11.44 -7.25 6.97
CA LEU A 229 12.20 -6.33 7.83
C LEU A 229 12.87 -7.11 8.96
N HIS A 230 12.13 -7.99 9.63
CA HIS A 230 12.68 -8.82 10.70
C HIS A 230 13.82 -9.72 10.22
N ARG A 231 13.66 -10.39 9.06
CA ARG A 231 14.74 -11.19 8.45
C ARG A 231 15.97 -10.35 8.10
N LEU A 232 15.76 -9.15 7.56
CA LEU A 232 16.84 -8.21 7.24
C LEU A 232 17.57 -7.72 8.50
N GLN A 233 16.88 -7.48 9.60
CA GLN A 233 17.49 -7.09 10.88
C GLN A 233 18.38 -8.20 11.44
N ILE A 234 17.97 -9.47 11.29
CA ILE A 234 18.79 -10.62 11.68
C ILE A 234 20.02 -10.75 10.77
N ALA A 235 19.84 -10.59 9.45
CA ALA A 235 20.92 -10.75 8.48
C ALA A 235 21.93 -9.59 8.50
N PHE A 236 21.50 -8.39 8.89
CA PHE A 236 22.30 -7.15 8.87
C PHE A 236 22.16 -6.38 10.20
N PRO A 237 22.68 -6.90 11.32
CA PRO A 237 22.45 -6.34 12.65
C PRO A 237 23.06 -4.95 12.86
N THR A 238 24.03 -4.55 12.05
CA THR A 238 24.69 -3.23 12.11
C THR A 238 24.05 -2.18 11.21
N ALA A 239 23.13 -2.58 10.32
CA ALA A 239 22.46 -1.65 9.41
C ALA A 239 21.37 -0.87 10.14
N SER A 240 21.19 0.40 9.77
CA SER A 240 20.12 1.21 10.32
C SER A 240 18.75 0.72 9.83
N GLN A 241 17.71 0.94 10.65
CA GLN A 241 16.34 0.60 10.26
C GLN A 241 15.91 1.29 8.95
N ALA A 242 16.36 2.53 8.72
CA ALA A 242 16.02 3.28 7.51
C ALA A 242 16.62 2.64 6.25
N GLU A 243 17.84 2.12 6.33
CA GLU A 243 18.47 1.37 5.23
C GLU A 243 17.70 0.07 4.95
N LEU A 244 17.30 -0.66 5.99
CA LEU A 244 16.59 -1.93 5.84
C LEU A 244 15.17 -1.74 5.28
N VAL A 245 14.45 -0.70 5.72
CA VAL A 245 13.13 -0.34 5.17
C VAL A 245 13.20 -0.06 3.66
N ASN A 246 14.32 0.47 3.18
CA ASN A 246 14.54 0.70 1.75
C ASN A 246 14.73 -0.58 0.93
N LEU A 247 14.97 -1.73 1.56
CA LEU A 247 15.13 -3.02 0.91
C LEU A 247 13.84 -3.86 0.88
N LEU A 248 12.77 -3.41 1.55
CA LEU A 248 11.47 -4.07 1.57
C LEU A 248 10.80 -4.09 0.18
N THR A 249 9.63 -4.72 0.11
CA THR A 249 8.85 -4.79 -1.14
C THR A 249 8.49 -3.39 -1.65
N LYS A 250 8.60 -3.19 -2.97
CA LYS A 250 8.37 -1.91 -3.64
C LYS A 250 7.66 -2.14 -4.96
N ASP A 251 6.90 -1.15 -5.39
CA ASP A 251 6.37 -1.13 -6.75
C ASP A 251 7.50 -0.97 -7.76
N PHE A 252 7.28 -1.49 -8.97
CA PHE A 252 8.25 -1.34 -10.04
C PHE A 252 8.36 0.12 -10.46
N ALA A 253 9.59 0.58 -10.66
CA ALA A 253 9.86 1.99 -10.95
C ALA A 253 9.21 2.41 -12.27
N HIS A 254 9.29 1.53 -13.27
CA HIS A 254 8.68 1.75 -14.58
C HIS A 254 8.17 0.44 -15.15
N GLU A 255 6.98 0.52 -15.73
CA GLU A 255 6.40 -0.53 -16.55
C GLU A 255 5.72 0.06 -17.77
N GLY A 256 5.78 -0.64 -18.90
CA GLY A 256 5.10 -0.18 -20.10
C GLY A 256 5.55 -0.86 -21.38
N TRP A 257 4.83 -0.57 -22.46
CA TRP A 257 5.17 -1.07 -23.78
C TRP A 257 6.33 -0.29 -24.38
N LEU A 258 7.38 -1.00 -24.81
CA LEU A 258 8.47 -0.44 -25.61
C LEU A 258 8.75 -1.35 -26.82
N TRP A 259 9.39 -0.79 -27.84
CA TRP A 259 9.89 -1.55 -28.98
C TRP A 259 11.36 -1.92 -28.74
N LYS A 260 11.71 -3.19 -28.97
CA LYS A 260 13.10 -3.67 -28.91
C LYS A 260 13.47 -4.46 -30.16
N THR A 261 14.74 -4.46 -30.51
CA THR A 261 15.32 -5.38 -31.49
C THR A 261 16.17 -6.47 -30.80
N GLY A 262 16.68 -7.43 -31.56
CA GLY A 262 17.62 -8.46 -31.10
C GLY A 262 19.07 -8.02 -31.30
N PRO A 263 20.04 -8.90 -30.97
CA PRO A 263 21.46 -8.57 -31.05
C PRO A 263 21.97 -8.46 -32.49
N ARG A 264 21.22 -8.94 -33.50
CA ARG A 264 21.66 -8.89 -34.90
C ARG A 264 21.09 -7.63 -35.58
N PRO A 265 21.86 -6.96 -36.46
CA PRO A 265 21.39 -5.77 -37.19
C PRO A 265 20.12 -6.00 -38.03
N THR A 266 19.88 -7.25 -38.46
CA THR A 266 18.73 -7.66 -39.27
C THR A 266 17.49 -8.00 -38.43
N ASP A 267 17.59 -8.03 -37.09
CA ASP A 267 16.47 -8.40 -36.25
C ASP A 267 15.39 -7.30 -36.30
N ALA A 268 14.15 -7.70 -36.55
CA ALA A 268 13.02 -6.77 -36.59
C ALA A 268 12.68 -6.25 -35.17
N TYR A 269 12.19 -5.02 -35.09
CA TYR A 269 11.64 -4.49 -33.85
C TYR A 269 10.37 -5.23 -33.45
N LYS A 270 10.26 -5.55 -32.16
CA LYS A 270 9.10 -6.19 -31.56
C LYS A 270 8.65 -5.40 -30.35
N LYS A 271 7.33 -5.17 -30.25
CA LYS A 271 6.70 -4.54 -29.09
C LYS A 271 6.69 -5.53 -27.92
N ARG A 272 7.18 -5.12 -26.75
CA ARG A 272 7.25 -5.94 -25.54
C ARG A 272 6.84 -5.10 -24.32
N TRP A 273 6.22 -5.74 -23.34
CA TRP A 273 5.96 -5.12 -22.04
C TRP A 273 7.24 -5.18 -21.21
N PHE A 274 7.75 -4.04 -20.78
CA PHE A 274 8.94 -3.92 -19.95
C PHE A 274 8.57 -3.69 -18.50
N THR A 275 9.39 -4.25 -17.62
CA THR A 275 9.33 -4.05 -16.17
C THR A 275 10.75 -3.79 -15.67
N LEU A 276 10.95 -2.65 -15.00
CA LEU A 276 12.21 -2.33 -14.33
C LEU A 276 12.10 -2.64 -12.84
N ASP A 277 12.69 -3.76 -12.42
CA ASP A 277 12.81 -4.16 -11.03
C ASP A 277 14.20 -3.83 -10.50
N ARG A 278 14.34 -2.66 -9.86
CA ARG A 278 15.63 -2.10 -9.41
C ARG A 278 16.62 -1.99 -10.56
N ARG A 279 17.57 -2.93 -10.68
CA ARG A 279 18.59 -3.00 -11.75
C ARG A 279 18.26 -4.05 -12.81
N LYS A 280 17.19 -4.82 -12.62
CA LYS A 280 16.78 -5.90 -13.52
C LYS A 280 15.72 -5.39 -14.49
N LEU A 281 16.10 -5.25 -15.76
CA LEU A 281 15.16 -4.96 -16.83
C LEU A 281 14.63 -6.28 -17.39
N MET A 282 13.31 -6.46 -17.36
CA MET A 282 12.63 -7.66 -17.87
C MET A 282 11.68 -7.26 -18.99
N TYR A 283 11.45 -8.14 -19.99
CA TYR A 283 10.51 -7.86 -21.07
C TYR A 283 9.69 -9.09 -21.50
N HIS A 284 8.42 -8.88 -21.87
CA HIS A 284 7.43 -9.94 -22.12
C HIS A 284 6.58 -9.65 -23.36
N GLU A 285 5.97 -10.69 -23.91
CA GLU A 285 4.98 -10.53 -24.99
C GLU A 285 3.67 -9.95 -24.47
N GLU A 286 3.31 -10.27 -23.22
CA GLU A 286 2.11 -9.78 -22.55
C GLU A 286 2.41 -9.34 -21.10
N PRO A 287 1.68 -8.36 -20.54
CA PRO A 287 1.94 -7.83 -19.20
C PRO A 287 1.75 -8.85 -18.07
N LEU A 288 0.86 -9.84 -18.25
CA LEU A 288 0.49 -10.83 -17.23
C LEU A 288 1.15 -12.20 -17.44
N LEU A 289 2.29 -12.23 -18.14
CA LEU A 289 3.06 -13.46 -18.34
C LEU A 289 3.64 -13.95 -16.99
N LEU A 290 3.58 -15.26 -16.75
CA LEU A 290 3.94 -15.85 -15.45
C LEU A 290 5.39 -16.32 -15.34
N ASN A 291 6.02 -16.66 -16.48
CA ASN A 291 7.41 -17.13 -16.54
C ASN A 291 8.22 -16.17 -17.41
N ILE A 292 9.36 -15.72 -16.90
CA ILE A 292 10.18 -14.70 -17.56
C ILE A 292 11.59 -15.21 -17.73
N LYS A 293 12.03 -15.28 -18.99
CA LYS A 293 13.44 -15.36 -19.31
C LYS A 293 14.02 -13.94 -19.20
N ALA A 294 15.04 -13.80 -18.37
CA ALA A 294 15.86 -12.58 -18.32
C ALA A 294 16.69 -12.46 -19.61
#